data_AF-A0A534PDX4-F1
#
_entry.id   AF-A0A534PDX4-F1
#
_cell.length_a   1.000
_cell.length_b   1.000
_cell.length_c   1.000
_cell.angle_alpha   90.00
_cell.angle_beta   90.00
_cell.angle_gamma   90.00
#
_symmetry.space_group_name_H-M   'P 1'
#
loop_
_entity.id
_entity.type
_entity.pdbx_description
1 polymer ?
#
loop_
_entity_poly.entity_id
_entity_poly.type
_entity_poly.pdbx_seq_one_letter_code
_entity_poly.pdbx_strand_id
1 'polypeptide(L)'
;HPPIPANQIAADINLDSVNIWGRTNDLGVLGLGKSSADAVIRKVAAEQGRTVHGDPFPDRGAFYRSDMFSMARVGVPPVSVKGGPDYVGRPKGWGEEQNVLYERRHYHQPSDEYHGDWDLSGDVQDAQLQLIVGLRLANAPSLPSWTPGDEFEGARKTASK
;
A
#
# COMPACT_ATOMS: atom_id res chain seq x y z
N HIS A 1 -1.55 13.93 -16.42
CA HIS A 1 -0.94 13.61 -17.72
C HIS A 1 0.43 12.99 -17.48
N PRO A 2 0.55 11.65 -17.50
CA PRO A 2 1.84 10.99 -17.37
C PRO A 2 2.77 11.30 -18.57
N PRO A 3 4.10 11.22 -18.40
CA PRO A 3 5.06 11.50 -19.47
C PRO A 3 5.10 10.42 -20.56
N ILE A 4 4.49 9.26 -20.31
CA ILE A 4 4.33 8.15 -21.25
C ILE A 4 2.87 7.65 -21.19
N PRO A 5 2.38 6.92 -22.21
CA PRO A 5 1.04 6.32 -22.17
C PRO A 5 0.83 5.51 -20.90
N ALA A 6 -0.31 5.67 -20.23
CA ALA A 6 -0.53 5.05 -18.92
C ALA A 6 -0.49 3.51 -18.99
N ASN A 7 -0.84 2.93 -20.14
CA ASN A 7 -0.74 1.48 -20.35
C ASN A 7 0.72 0.95 -20.44
N GLN A 8 1.71 1.84 -20.47
CA GLN A 8 3.14 1.52 -20.42
C GLN A 8 3.74 1.69 -19.02
N ILE A 9 3.01 2.29 -18.07
CA ILE A 9 3.46 2.41 -16.69
C ILE A 9 3.16 1.11 -15.96
N ALA A 10 4.17 0.45 -15.39
CA ALA A 10 4.00 -0.86 -14.75
C ALA A 10 3.11 -0.79 -13.51
N ALA A 11 3.40 0.13 -12.60
CA ALA A 11 2.64 0.35 -11.39
C ALA A 11 2.90 1.76 -10.86
N ASP A 12 2.02 2.20 -9.97
CA ASP A 12 2.20 3.36 -9.11
C ASP A 12 2.54 2.88 -7.68
N ILE A 13 3.70 3.27 -7.14
CA ILE A 13 4.10 2.92 -5.77
C ILE A 13 3.72 4.08 -4.86
N ASN A 14 2.62 3.94 -4.12
CA ASN A 14 2.05 5.01 -3.32
C ASN A 14 2.32 4.82 -1.83
N LEU A 15 3.09 5.74 -1.26
CA LEU A 15 3.43 5.83 0.16
C LEU A 15 2.60 6.95 0.78
N ASP A 16 1.72 6.61 1.72
CA ASP A 16 0.85 7.57 2.40
C ASP A 16 0.81 7.22 3.89
N SER A 17 1.43 8.10 4.69
CA SER A 17 1.80 7.88 6.10
C SER A 17 2.85 6.79 6.29
N VAL A 18 3.48 6.76 7.47
CA VAL A 18 4.53 5.81 7.83
C VAL A 18 4.19 5.10 9.14
N ASN A 19 4.71 3.88 9.31
CA ASN A 19 4.50 3.11 10.54
C ASN A 19 5.48 3.56 11.64
N ILE A 20 4.94 4.14 12.71
CA ILE A 20 5.69 4.70 13.84
C ILE A 20 5.71 3.82 15.10
N TRP A 21 5.15 2.61 15.03
CA TRP A 21 4.87 1.75 16.19
C TRP A 21 5.64 0.42 16.19
N GLY A 22 6.58 0.25 15.26
CA GLY A 22 7.46 -0.91 15.18
C GLY A 22 7.01 -2.00 14.21
N ARG A 23 7.71 -3.13 14.25
CA ARG A 23 7.52 -4.26 13.31
C ARG A 23 6.14 -4.91 13.44
N THR A 24 5.60 -5.40 12.32
CA THR A 24 4.33 -6.14 12.28
C THR A 24 4.50 -7.53 11.68
N ASN A 25 3.58 -8.45 12.04
CA ASN A 25 3.46 -9.80 11.48
C ASN A 25 2.62 -9.82 10.18
N ASP A 26 1.97 -8.70 9.85
CA ASP A 26 1.03 -8.59 8.75
C ASP A 26 1.14 -7.25 8.01
N LEU A 27 0.49 -7.17 6.85
CA LEU A 27 0.46 -6.01 5.97
C LEU A 27 -0.92 -5.91 5.31
N GLY A 28 -1.50 -4.71 5.35
CA GLY A 28 -2.70 -4.37 4.59
C GLY A 28 -2.36 -3.87 3.20
N VAL A 29 -3.12 -4.28 2.18
CA VAL A 29 -3.02 -3.76 0.82
C VAL A 29 -4.31 -3.01 0.46
N LEU A 30 -4.17 -1.74 0.11
CA LEU A 30 -5.30 -0.95 -0.38
C LEU A 30 -5.63 -1.40 -1.81
N GLY A 31 -6.84 -1.89 -2.01
CA GLY A 31 -7.26 -2.45 -3.30
C GLY A 31 -6.78 -3.88 -3.55
N LEU A 32 -6.53 -4.67 -2.49
CA LEU A 32 -6.23 -6.09 -2.64
C LEU A 32 -7.30 -6.82 -3.47
N GLY A 33 -6.84 -7.61 -4.43
CA GLY A 33 -7.65 -8.35 -5.40
C GLY A 33 -7.85 -7.63 -6.73
N LYS A 34 -7.47 -6.34 -6.84
CA LYS A 34 -7.71 -5.55 -8.05
C LYS A 34 -6.69 -5.78 -9.14
N SER A 35 -5.47 -6.25 -8.85
CA SER A 35 -4.44 -6.42 -9.87
C SER A 35 -3.49 -7.58 -9.61
N SER A 36 -2.84 -8.03 -10.67
CA SER A 36 -1.76 -9.03 -10.59
C SER A 36 -0.54 -8.60 -9.78
N ALA A 37 -0.40 -7.31 -9.44
CA ALA A 37 0.68 -6.83 -8.56
C ALA A 37 0.59 -7.44 -7.15
N ASP A 38 -0.60 -7.85 -6.72
CA ASP A 38 -0.84 -8.50 -5.43
C ASP A 38 0.02 -9.76 -5.24
N ALA A 39 0.25 -10.52 -6.31
CA ALA A 39 1.09 -11.72 -6.24
C ALA A 39 2.54 -11.38 -5.89
N VAL A 40 3.05 -10.26 -6.40
CA VAL A 40 4.41 -9.78 -6.10
C VAL A 40 4.47 -9.27 -4.66
N ILE A 41 3.47 -8.51 -4.22
CA ILE A 41 3.38 -8.03 -2.83
C ILE A 41 3.37 -9.21 -1.85
N ARG A 42 2.51 -10.21 -2.08
CA ARG A 42 2.41 -11.42 -1.25
C ARG A 42 3.73 -12.17 -1.17
N LYS A 43 4.44 -12.30 -2.30
CA LYS A 43 5.73 -12.98 -2.34
C LYS A 43 6.77 -12.24 -1.49
N VAL A 44 6.87 -10.92 -1.63
CA VAL A 44 7.84 -10.11 -0.87
C VAL A 44 7.49 -10.06 0.61
N ALA A 45 6.20 -9.94 0.96
CA ALA A 45 5.74 -10.01 2.34
C ALA A 45 6.09 -11.35 3.00
N ALA A 46 5.89 -12.47 2.29
CA ALA A 46 6.26 -13.80 2.79
C ALA A 46 7.76 -13.95 3.03
N GLU A 47 8.61 -13.35 2.17
CA GLU A 47 10.06 -13.30 2.38
C GLU A 47 10.46 -12.49 3.62
N GLN A 48 9.64 -11.52 4.03
CA GLN A 48 9.77 -10.81 5.31
C GLN A 48 9.13 -11.55 6.50
N GLY A 49 8.51 -12.71 6.27
CA GLY A 49 7.76 -13.45 7.28
C GLY A 49 6.39 -12.83 7.64
N ARG A 50 5.82 -12.00 6.76
CA ARG A 50 4.56 -11.29 6.98
C ARG A 50 3.42 -11.88 6.16
N THR A 51 2.21 -11.82 6.72
CA THR A 51 0.97 -12.16 6.00
C THR A 51 0.35 -10.94 5.34
N VAL A 52 -0.47 -11.14 4.30
CA VAL A 52 -1.12 -10.04 3.57
C VAL A 52 -2.64 -10.15 3.65
N HIS A 53 -3.28 -9.07 4.09
CA HIS A 53 -4.73 -8.88 4.13
C HIS A 53 -5.14 -7.61 3.37
N GLY A 54 -6.46 -7.39 3.23
CA GLY A 54 -7.00 -6.17 2.61
C GLY A 54 -6.84 -4.95 3.50
N ASP A 55 -7.49 -3.83 3.16
CA ASP A 55 -7.53 -2.65 4.05
C ASP A 55 -8.09 -3.06 5.43
N PRO A 56 -7.34 -2.87 6.54
CA PRO A 56 -7.86 -3.15 7.87
C PRO A 56 -8.99 -2.20 8.29
N PHE A 57 -9.15 -1.06 7.60
CA PHE A 57 -10.17 -0.04 7.89
C PHE A 57 -10.95 0.35 6.61
N PRO A 58 -11.68 -0.60 5.98
CA PRO A 58 -12.28 -0.41 4.67
C PRO A 58 -13.41 0.63 4.66
N ASP A 59 -14.04 0.88 5.79
CA ASP A 59 -15.07 1.90 6.00
C ASP A 59 -14.56 3.33 5.74
N ARG A 60 -13.24 3.54 5.81
CA ARG A 60 -12.59 4.81 5.51
C ARG A 60 -12.44 5.05 4.01
N GLY A 61 -12.65 4.04 3.15
CA GLY A 61 -12.55 4.17 1.70
C GLY A 61 -11.20 4.70 1.22
N ALA A 62 -10.11 4.34 1.89
CA ALA A 62 -8.78 4.93 1.68
C ALA A 62 -8.30 4.82 0.23
N PHE A 63 -8.61 3.70 -0.44
CA PHE A 63 -8.29 3.50 -1.86
C PHE A 63 -8.78 4.64 -2.77
N TYR A 64 -9.96 5.21 -2.50
CA TYR A 64 -10.57 6.26 -3.33
C TYR A 64 -10.24 7.69 -2.86
N ARG A 65 -9.45 7.83 -1.77
CA ARG A 65 -9.11 9.12 -1.15
C ARG A 65 -7.61 9.37 -1.01
N SER A 66 -6.76 8.49 -1.53
CA SER A 66 -5.31 8.63 -1.55
C SER A 66 -4.82 8.83 -3.00
N ASP A 67 -3.57 9.28 -3.17
CA ASP A 67 -3.03 9.75 -4.45
C ASP A 67 -3.03 8.66 -5.55
N MET A 68 -2.88 7.40 -5.15
CA MET A 68 -2.93 6.24 -6.03
C MET A 68 -4.20 6.17 -6.90
N PHE A 69 -5.31 6.73 -6.40
CA PHE A 69 -6.59 6.72 -7.11
C PHE A 69 -6.49 7.47 -8.44
N SER A 70 -5.74 8.58 -8.47
CA SER A 70 -5.55 9.36 -9.69
C SER A 70 -4.87 8.54 -10.80
N MET A 71 -3.93 7.67 -10.42
CA MET A 71 -3.22 6.77 -11.32
C MET A 71 -4.08 5.56 -11.70
N ALA A 72 -4.84 5.00 -10.75
CA ALA A 72 -5.81 3.94 -11.00
C ALA A 72 -6.88 4.35 -12.03
N ARG A 73 -7.40 5.58 -11.93
CA ARG A 73 -8.40 6.14 -12.88
C ARG A 73 -7.93 6.16 -14.34
N VAL A 74 -6.63 6.27 -14.58
CA VAL A 74 -6.04 6.22 -15.94
C VAL A 74 -5.49 4.83 -16.27
N GLY A 75 -5.79 3.84 -15.44
CA GLY A 75 -5.47 2.43 -15.67
C GLY A 75 -4.10 2.00 -15.16
N VAL A 76 -3.39 2.76 -14.33
CA VAL A 76 -2.11 2.31 -13.75
C VAL A 76 -2.39 1.51 -12.46
N PRO A 77 -1.98 0.23 -12.37
CA PRO A 77 -2.18 -0.56 -11.15
C PRO A 77 -1.45 0.04 -9.95
N PRO A 78 -2.13 0.28 -8.82
CA PRO A 78 -1.48 0.78 -7.62
C PRO A 78 -0.81 -0.35 -6.83
N VAL A 79 0.32 -0.04 -6.23
CA VAL A 79 0.93 -0.74 -5.11
C VAL A 79 0.87 0.22 -3.94
N SER A 80 -0.13 0.04 -3.09
CA SER A 80 -0.24 0.80 -1.86
C SER A 80 -0.48 -0.14 -0.70
N VAL A 81 0.45 -0.08 0.24
CA VAL A 81 0.48 -0.94 1.41
C VAL A 81 0.39 -0.07 2.64
N LYS A 82 -0.25 -0.59 3.68
CA LYS A 82 -0.23 -0.03 5.02
C LYS A 82 0.27 -1.09 5.98
N GLY A 83 1.02 -0.68 7.00
CA GLY A 83 1.34 -1.56 8.12
C GLY A 83 0.06 -2.23 8.64
N GLY A 84 0.12 -3.55 8.88
CA GLY A 84 -1.00 -4.27 9.47
C GLY A 84 -1.12 -4.00 10.99
N PRO A 85 -2.26 -4.30 11.61
CA PRO A 85 -2.47 -4.04 13.04
C PRO A 85 -1.81 -5.08 13.97
N ASP A 86 -1.25 -6.18 13.45
CA ASP A 86 -0.60 -7.22 14.27
C ASP A 86 0.87 -6.86 14.52
N TYR A 87 1.11 -6.06 15.57
CA TYR A 87 2.46 -5.66 15.98
C TYR A 87 3.19 -6.76 16.76
N VAL A 88 4.46 -6.98 16.41
CA VAL A 88 5.32 -7.98 17.07
C VAL A 88 5.43 -7.66 18.56
N GLY A 89 5.13 -8.65 19.41
CA GLY A 89 5.21 -8.51 20.86
C GLY A 89 4.09 -7.67 21.49
N ARG A 90 3.04 -7.32 20.73
CA ARG A 90 1.85 -6.62 21.24
C ARG A 90 0.64 -7.56 21.29
N PRO A 91 -0.32 -7.35 22.21
CA PRO A 91 -1.55 -8.13 22.23
C PRO A 91 -2.43 -7.76 21.03
N LYS A 92 -3.28 -8.70 20.60
CA LYS A 92 -4.29 -8.48 19.57
C LYS A 92 -5.17 -7.27 19.92
N GLY A 93 -5.47 -6.40 18.94
CA GLY A 93 -6.26 -5.19 19.15
C GLY A 93 -5.44 -3.94 19.48
N TRP A 94 -4.17 -4.11 19.88
CA TRP A 94 -3.33 -2.97 20.26
C TRP A 94 -3.04 -2.03 19.09
N GLY A 95 -2.74 -2.58 17.91
CA GLY A 95 -2.45 -1.77 16.72
C GLY A 95 -3.66 -0.97 16.27
N GLU A 96 -4.86 -1.57 16.29
CA GLU A 96 -6.11 -0.86 15.99
C GLU A 96 -6.37 0.26 17.00
N GLU A 97 -6.14 0.00 18.29
CA GLU A 97 -6.25 1.02 19.33
C GLU A 97 -5.29 2.19 19.07
N GLN A 98 -4.01 1.93 18.77
CA GLN A 98 -3.05 2.99 18.47
C GLN A 98 -3.46 3.83 17.25
N ASN A 99 -3.91 3.18 16.17
CA ASN A 99 -4.41 3.89 14.98
C ASN A 99 -5.58 4.81 15.33
N VAL A 100 -6.57 4.32 16.08
CA VAL A 100 -7.74 5.14 16.51
C VAL A 100 -7.32 6.28 17.43
N LEU A 101 -6.37 6.06 18.35
CA LEU A 101 -5.85 7.09 19.22
C LEU A 101 -5.14 8.19 18.41
N TYR A 102 -4.31 7.80 17.45
CA TYR A 102 -3.57 8.73 16.58
C TYR A 102 -4.50 9.56 15.72
N GLU A 103 -5.44 8.92 15.03
CA GLU A 103 -6.41 9.61 14.18
C GLU A 103 -7.25 10.64 14.94
N ARG A 104 -7.60 10.32 16.19
CA ARG A 104 -8.43 11.21 17.01
C ARG A 104 -7.65 12.37 17.63
N ARG A 105 -6.36 12.19 17.92
CA ARG A 105 -5.59 13.14 18.76
C ARG A 105 -4.49 13.86 18.01
N HIS A 106 -3.90 13.24 17.00
CA HIS A 106 -2.66 13.71 16.38
C HIS A 106 -2.83 13.98 14.89
N TYR A 107 -3.55 13.15 14.16
CA TYR A 107 -3.72 13.31 12.71
C TYR A 107 -4.27 14.68 12.31
N HIS A 108 -3.57 15.37 11.40
CA HIS A 108 -3.90 16.73 10.95
C HIS A 108 -3.96 17.78 12.08
N GLN A 109 -3.29 17.51 13.22
CA GLN A 109 -3.14 18.46 14.33
C GLN A 109 -1.70 18.97 14.41
N PRO A 110 -1.43 20.08 15.10
CA PRO A 110 -0.06 20.56 15.30
C PRO A 110 0.88 19.54 15.97
N SER A 111 0.33 18.57 16.70
CA SER A 111 1.10 17.49 17.32
C SER A 111 1.49 16.35 16.35
N ASP A 112 1.06 16.42 15.08
CA ASP A 112 1.45 15.51 13.98
C ASP A 112 2.89 15.81 13.54
N GLU A 113 3.82 15.67 14.49
CA GLU A 113 5.24 15.93 14.31
C GLU A 113 6.05 14.72 14.78
N TYR A 114 7.31 14.65 14.36
CA TYR A 114 8.20 13.56 14.77
C TYR A 114 8.43 13.56 16.28
N HIS A 115 8.31 12.39 16.91
CA HIS A 115 8.70 12.18 18.31
C HIS A 115 9.86 11.19 18.41
N GLY A 116 10.80 11.45 19.32
CA GLY A 116 12.01 10.63 19.49
C GLY A 116 11.75 9.24 20.07
N ASP A 117 10.53 8.95 20.52
CA ASP A 117 10.08 7.66 21.03
C ASP A 117 9.42 6.77 19.95
N TRP A 118 9.32 7.25 18.70
CA TRP A 118 8.82 6.44 17.59
C TRP A 118 9.72 5.25 17.30
N ASP A 119 9.10 4.08 17.10
CA ASP A 119 9.78 2.88 16.62
C ASP A 119 9.54 2.76 15.10
N LEU A 120 10.49 3.29 14.33
CA LEU A 120 10.45 3.27 12.86
C LEU A 120 10.90 1.93 12.25
N SER A 121 11.15 0.89 13.05
CA SER A 121 11.56 -0.41 12.52
C SER A 121 10.49 -1.05 11.60
N GLY A 122 9.22 -0.73 11.83
CA GLY A 122 8.12 -1.12 10.94
C GLY A 122 8.11 -0.36 9.62
N ASP A 123 8.34 0.95 9.65
CA ASP A 123 8.48 1.76 8.44
C ASP A 123 9.64 1.28 7.56
N VAL A 124 10.77 0.90 8.17
CA VAL A 124 11.88 0.29 7.42
C VAL A 124 11.46 -1.00 6.73
N GLN A 125 10.65 -1.86 7.37
CA GLN A 125 10.13 -3.07 6.73
C GLN A 125 9.20 -2.75 5.55
N ASP A 126 8.32 -1.77 5.72
CA ASP A 126 7.36 -1.35 4.68
C ASP A 126 8.09 -0.69 3.49
N ALA A 127 9.08 0.16 3.74
CA ALA A 127 9.90 0.78 2.70
C ALA A 127 10.72 -0.25 1.91
N GLN A 128 11.33 -1.23 2.60
CA GLN A 128 12.04 -2.33 1.96
C GLN A 128 11.11 -3.17 1.09
N LEU A 129 9.91 -3.48 1.58
CA LEU A 129 8.91 -4.22 0.81
C LEU A 129 8.54 -3.46 -0.46
N GLN A 130 8.23 -2.18 -0.36
CA GLN A 130 7.82 -1.35 -1.50
C GLN A 130 8.94 -1.20 -2.54
N LEU A 131 10.18 -1.02 -2.09
CA LEU A 131 11.36 -1.00 -2.97
C LEU A 131 11.50 -2.32 -3.74
N ILE A 132 11.45 -3.46 -3.04
CA ILE A 132 11.62 -4.78 -3.66
C ILE A 132 10.45 -5.08 -4.61
N VAL A 133 9.22 -4.74 -4.24
CA VAL A 133 8.04 -4.86 -5.11
C VAL A 133 8.24 -4.02 -6.37
N GLY A 134 8.59 -2.74 -6.22
CA GLY A 134 8.86 -1.84 -7.36
C GLY A 134 9.94 -2.38 -8.29
N LEU A 135 11.06 -2.86 -7.73
CA LEU A 135 12.13 -3.49 -8.52
C LEU A 135 11.66 -4.75 -9.25
N ARG A 136 10.87 -5.60 -8.61
CA ARG A 136 10.35 -6.83 -9.24
C ARG A 136 9.37 -6.52 -10.37
N LEU A 137 8.50 -5.54 -10.19
CA LEU A 137 7.55 -5.12 -11.22
C LEU A 137 8.27 -4.44 -12.40
N ALA A 138 9.26 -3.60 -12.12
CA ALA A 138 10.04 -2.91 -13.15
C ALA A 138 10.90 -3.87 -13.99
N ASN A 139 11.38 -4.97 -13.41
CA ASN A 139 12.19 -5.98 -14.11
C ASN A 139 11.38 -7.20 -14.58
N ALA A 140 10.05 -7.18 -14.44
CA ALA A 140 9.21 -8.28 -14.89
C ALA A 140 9.16 -8.34 -16.44
N PRO A 141 9.03 -9.54 -17.04
CA PRO A 141 8.94 -9.67 -18.50
C PRO A 141 7.62 -9.12 -19.08
N SER A 142 6.63 -8.86 -18.22
CA SER A 142 5.32 -8.33 -18.61
C SER A 142 4.82 -7.34 -17.56
N LEU A 143 4.09 -6.33 -18.02
CA LEU A 143 3.45 -5.36 -17.14
C LEU A 143 2.33 -6.02 -16.31
N PRO A 144 2.09 -5.54 -15.08
CA PRO A 144 0.92 -5.95 -14.31
C PRO A 144 -0.39 -5.63 -15.05
N SER A 145 -1.33 -6.56 -14.95
CA SER A 145 -2.71 -6.38 -15.38
C SER A 145 -3.65 -6.13 -14.20
N TRP A 146 -4.74 -5.43 -14.47
CA TRP A 146 -5.93 -5.46 -13.62
C TRP A 146 -6.57 -6.84 -13.64
N THR A 147 -7.30 -7.17 -12.57
CA THR A 147 -8.18 -8.34 -12.53
C THR A 147 -9.30 -8.16 -13.58
N PRO A 148 -9.65 -9.20 -14.36
CA PRO A 148 -10.71 -9.08 -15.36
C PRO A 148 -12.04 -8.59 -14.75
N GLY A 149 -12.63 -7.56 -15.35
CA GLY A 149 -13.86 -6.95 -14.86
C GLY A 149 -13.67 -5.92 -13.73
N ASP A 150 -12.44 -5.66 -13.27
CA ASP A 150 -12.18 -4.54 -12.37
C ASP A 150 -12.49 -3.20 -13.08
N GLU A 151 -12.99 -2.23 -12.30
CA GLU A 151 -13.43 -0.92 -12.78
C GLU A 151 -12.36 -0.15 -13.58
N PHE A 152 -11.08 -0.40 -13.32
CA PHE A 152 -9.96 0.29 -13.99
C PHE A 152 -9.39 -0.46 -15.19
N GLU A 153 -9.82 -1.70 -15.44
CA GLU A 153 -9.32 -2.53 -16.54
C GLU A 153 -9.59 -1.85 -17.90
N GLY A 154 -10.79 -1.29 -18.08
CA GLY A 154 -11.18 -0.59 -19.29
C GLY A 154 -10.27 0.60 -19.61
N ALA A 155 -9.91 1.37 -18.58
CA ALA A 155 -9.00 2.52 -18.73
C ALA A 155 -7.60 2.05 -19.17
N ARG A 156 -7.07 0.96 -18.60
CA ARG A 156 -5.77 0.40 -19.01
C ARG A 156 -5.76 0.04 -20.50
N LYS A 157 -6.80 -0.63 -20.97
CA LYS A 157 -6.88 -1.14 -22.36
C LYS A 157 -6.89 -0.01 -23.39
N THR A 158 -7.44 1.15 -23.05
CA THR A 158 -7.58 2.29 -23.97
C THR A 158 -6.48 3.35 -23.82
N ALA A 159 -5.62 3.25 -22.79
CA ALA A 159 -4.57 4.21 -22.48
C ALA A 159 -3.31 4.10 -23.36
N SER A 160 -3.48 3.79 -24.65
CA SER A 160 -2.41 3.59 -25.64
C SER A 160 -1.94 4.86 -26.36
N LYS A 161 -2.43 6.04 -25.95
CA LYS A 161 -2.12 7.34 -26.55
C LYS A 161 -1.53 8.29 -25.52
#